data_AF-A0A7Y8U3T4-F1
#
_entry.id   AF-A0A7Y8U3T4-F1
#
_cell.length_a   1.000
_cell.length_b   1.000
_cell.length_c   1.000
_cell.angle_alpha   90.00
_cell.angle_beta   90.00
_cell.angle_gamma   90.00
#
_symmetry.space_group_name_H-M   'P 1'
#
loop_
_entity.id
_entity.type
_entity.pdbx_description
1 polymer ?
#
loop_
_entity_poly.entity_id
_entity_poly.type
_entity_poly.pdbx_seq_one_letter_code
_entity_poly.pdbx_strand_id
1 'polypeptide(L)'
;MAIQNIETSAVKDLMISHFQTEDYLKASGLKYTILRNSMYAEAIPQIIGEQAIATGLALAGGAGKVPYALRAEFGEAAANALMQDGHENKIYSLVGSRTYSYQDIADLLSEISKQKVNYQNLDDASYRDMLHSIGLPDFIVYLTHGTVADVMQPSKWTGEKLDQADVDLILEAARLAPTSAGLQPYHIISISNQALKEQISPVALNQPQITQSSHLLVFTAWDSIPDERIDERYNSMNTERNLPLDTTMDVVQNLKNLFAGFTEEQQYHHTAKQAHIGFGVAIAAAAELGIDATPMEGFDKEGLDELLGLKEKGLKSVVLLALGRRNPEKDWLLGLKKFRISRDEFVTDIH
;
A
#
# COMPACT_ATOMS: atom_id res chain seq x y z
N MET A 1 -12.96 -10.34 7.52
CA MET A 1 -13.87 -9.22 7.27
C MET A 1 -15.24 -9.64 7.83
N ALA A 2 -15.90 -8.86 8.67
CA ALA A 2 -17.35 -9.02 8.76
C ALA A 2 -17.89 -8.43 7.46
N ILE A 3 -18.63 -9.19 6.65
CA ILE A 3 -19.13 -8.70 5.35
C ILE A 3 -19.99 -7.46 5.63
N GLN A 4 -19.53 -6.29 5.18
CA GLN A 4 -20.21 -5.01 5.43
C GLN A 4 -21.21 -4.67 4.32
N ASN A 5 -20.94 -5.14 3.10
CA ASN A 5 -21.81 -5.00 1.95
C ASN A 5 -21.99 -6.38 1.29
N ILE A 6 -23.23 -6.87 1.28
CA ILE A 6 -23.57 -8.18 0.72
C ILE A 6 -23.52 -8.19 -0.82
N GLU A 7 -23.78 -7.04 -1.46
CA GLU A 7 -23.87 -6.94 -2.91
C GLU A 7 -22.53 -7.20 -3.62
N THR A 8 -21.43 -7.06 -2.88
CA THR A 8 -20.07 -7.26 -3.38
C THR A 8 -19.49 -8.62 -3.01
N SER A 9 -20.22 -9.47 -2.29
CA SER A 9 -19.73 -10.78 -1.82
C SER A 9 -19.86 -11.85 -2.90
N ALA A 10 -18.80 -12.62 -3.11
CA ALA A 10 -18.80 -13.79 -3.98
C ALA A 10 -19.66 -14.95 -3.43
N VAL A 11 -20.01 -14.92 -2.14
CA VAL A 11 -20.94 -15.87 -1.49
C VAL A 11 -22.30 -15.23 -1.14
N LYS A 12 -22.69 -14.18 -1.87
CA LYS A 12 -23.93 -13.42 -1.58
C LYS A 12 -25.18 -14.29 -1.42
N ASP A 13 -25.34 -15.32 -2.26
CA ASP A 13 -26.56 -16.13 -2.26
C ASP A 13 -26.71 -16.94 -0.96
N LEU A 14 -25.61 -17.21 -0.27
CA LEU A 14 -25.61 -17.82 1.06
C LEU A 14 -25.83 -16.76 2.15
N MET A 15 -25.11 -15.65 2.04
CA MET A 15 -25.03 -14.63 3.10
C MET A 15 -26.21 -13.65 3.13
N ILE A 16 -26.99 -13.54 2.05
CA ILE A 16 -28.13 -12.61 1.93
C ILE A 16 -29.19 -12.88 3.00
N SER A 17 -29.39 -14.14 3.37
CA SER A 17 -30.34 -14.55 4.41
C SER A 17 -30.01 -13.93 5.77
N HIS A 18 -28.73 -13.70 6.08
CA HIS A 18 -28.30 -13.02 7.32
C HIS A 18 -28.77 -11.56 7.33
N PHE A 19 -28.55 -10.84 6.23
CA PHE A 19 -28.99 -9.44 6.09
C PHE A 19 -30.51 -9.31 6.12
N GLN A 20 -31.22 -10.18 5.41
CA GLN A 20 -32.68 -10.24 5.44
C GLN A 20 -33.23 -10.52 6.85
N THR A 21 -32.55 -11.39 7.61
CA THR A 21 -32.90 -11.68 9.00
C THR A 21 -32.72 -10.44 9.89
N GLU A 22 -31.63 -9.70 9.73
CA GLU A 22 -31.43 -8.45 10.45
C GLU A 22 -32.52 -7.41 10.14
N ASP A 23 -32.91 -7.28 8.88
CA ASP A 23 -33.95 -6.34 8.47
C ASP A 23 -35.33 -6.76 8.99
N TYR A 24 -35.62 -8.06 9.01
CA TYR A 24 -36.81 -8.60 9.66
C TYR A 24 -36.83 -8.29 11.16
N LEU A 25 -35.71 -8.47 11.87
CA LEU A 25 -35.60 -8.13 13.29
C LEU A 25 -35.85 -6.64 13.54
N LYS A 26 -35.26 -5.76 12.74
CA LYS A 26 -35.50 -4.30 12.84
C LYS A 26 -36.95 -3.92 12.61
N ALA A 27 -37.60 -4.55 11.61
CA ALA A 27 -38.99 -4.28 11.27
C ALA A 27 -40.00 -4.88 12.27
N SER A 28 -39.59 -5.87 13.05
CA SER A 28 -40.49 -6.60 13.96
C SER A 28 -41.01 -5.79 15.15
N GLY A 29 -40.36 -4.67 15.49
CA GLY A 29 -40.64 -3.90 16.70
C GLY A 29 -40.07 -4.52 17.99
N LEU A 30 -39.37 -5.66 17.90
CA LEU A 30 -38.62 -6.22 19.02
C LEU A 30 -37.36 -5.41 19.29
N LYS A 31 -36.98 -5.28 20.57
CA LYS A 31 -35.64 -4.83 20.93
C LYS A 31 -34.64 -5.87 20.44
N TYR A 32 -33.59 -5.44 19.75
CA TYR A 32 -32.56 -6.33 19.22
C TYR A 32 -31.15 -5.89 19.63
N THR A 33 -30.24 -6.85 19.72
CA THR A 33 -28.79 -6.63 19.72
C THR A 33 -28.21 -7.57 18.67
N ILE A 34 -27.59 -7.02 17.62
CA ILE A 34 -27.05 -7.82 16.52
C ILE A 34 -25.51 -7.81 16.62
N LEU A 35 -24.92 -8.99 16.68
CA LEU A 35 -23.47 -9.19 16.71
C LEU A 35 -23.01 -9.78 15.38
N ARG A 36 -22.35 -8.96 14.57
CA ARG A 36 -21.76 -9.37 13.29
C ARG A 36 -20.33 -9.82 13.53
N ASN A 37 -20.13 -11.13 13.67
CA ASN A 37 -18.81 -11.71 13.88
C ASN A 37 -17.99 -11.67 12.58
N SER A 38 -16.68 -11.41 12.69
CA SER A 38 -15.74 -11.68 11.62
C SER A 38 -15.44 -13.19 11.51
N MET A 39 -14.52 -13.55 10.63
CA MET A 39 -14.13 -14.95 10.40
C MET A 39 -13.55 -15.57 11.67
N TYR A 40 -14.02 -16.77 12.00
CA TYR A 40 -13.49 -17.56 13.11
C TYR A 40 -12.08 -18.08 12.79
N ALA A 41 -11.16 -18.01 13.76
CA ALA A 41 -9.82 -18.56 13.61
C ALA A 41 -9.83 -20.08 13.37
N GLU A 42 -10.85 -20.78 13.90
CA GLU A 42 -11.07 -22.20 13.69
C GLU A 42 -11.39 -22.57 12.23
N ALA A 43 -11.75 -21.61 11.38
CA ALA A 43 -11.93 -21.84 9.95
C ALA A 43 -10.59 -21.90 9.19
N ILE A 44 -9.48 -21.45 9.79
CA ILE A 44 -8.17 -21.39 9.12
C ILE A 44 -7.77 -22.77 8.54
N PRO A 45 -7.77 -23.89 9.31
CA PRO A 45 -7.40 -25.20 8.76
C PRO A 45 -8.28 -25.66 7.59
N GLN A 46 -9.57 -25.30 7.60
CA GLN A 46 -10.49 -25.64 6.50
C GLN A 46 -10.18 -24.83 5.23
N ILE A 47 -9.78 -23.57 5.39
CA ILE A 47 -9.44 -22.68 4.27
C ILE A 47 -8.09 -23.09 3.66
N ILE A 48 -7.07 -23.30 4.49
CA ILE A 48 -5.69 -23.53 4.03
C ILE A 48 -5.39 -25.01 3.72
N GLY A 49 -6.28 -25.92 4.14
CA GLY A 49 -6.12 -27.36 4.02
C GLY A 49 -5.38 -27.99 5.21
N GLU A 50 -5.80 -29.19 5.61
CA GLU A 50 -5.25 -29.89 6.78
C GLU A 50 -3.76 -30.25 6.65
N GLN A 51 -3.25 -30.34 5.41
CA GLN A 51 -1.85 -30.69 5.12
C GLN A 51 -0.97 -29.48 4.80
N ALA A 52 -1.42 -28.26 5.09
CA ALA A 52 -0.73 -27.01 4.70
C ALA A 52 0.74 -26.94 5.11
N ILE A 53 1.14 -27.55 6.24
CA ILE A 53 2.55 -27.61 6.66
C ILE A 53 3.40 -28.40 5.65
N ALA A 54 2.88 -29.49 5.10
CA ALA A 54 3.60 -30.35 4.16
C ALA A 54 3.52 -29.82 2.72
N THR A 55 2.39 -29.22 2.31
CA THR A 55 2.12 -28.84 0.92
C THR A 55 2.34 -27.36 0.62
N GLY A 56 2.44 -26.51 1.65
CA GLY A 56 2.26 -25.07 1.50
C GLY A 56 0.78 -24.69 1.33
N LEU A 57 0.55 -23.38 1.20
CA LEU A 57 -0.77 -22.79 1.01
C LEU A 57 -0.89 -22.34 -0.46
N ALA A 58 -1.95 -22.76 -1.14
CA ALA A 58 -2.24 -22.32 -2.51
C ALA A 58 -3.67 -21.76 -2.56
N LEU A 59 -3.80 -20.43 -2.54
CA LEU A 59 -5.08 -19.72 -2.37
C LEU A 59 -5.13 -18.47 -3.27
N ALA A 60 -6.32 -18.11 -3.76
CA ALA A 60 -6.57 -16.87 -4.52
C ALA A 60 -6.84 -15.64 -3.63
N GLY A 61 -6.18 -15.56 -2.47
CA GLY A 61 -6.42 -14.53 -1.46
C GLY A 61 -5.61 -13.24 -1.60
N GLY A 62 -4.60 -13.24 -2.48
CA GLY A 62 -3.66 -12.13 -2.62
C GLY A 62 -3.04 -11.67 -1.30
N ALA A 63 -2.89 -10.35 -1.17
CA ALA A 63 -2.46 -9.69 0.07
C ALA A 63 -3.62 -9.39 1.04
N GLY A 64 -4.78 -10.03 0.84
CA GLY A 64 -5.95 -9.87 1.69
C GLY A 64 -5.64 -10.20 3.14
N LYS A 65 -6.21 -9.44 4.08
CA LYS A 65 -6.04 -9.68 5.52
C LYS A 65 -7.36 -9.88 6.22
N VAL A 66 -7.37 -10.79 7.20
CA VAL A 66 -8.55 -11.15 7.96
C VAL A 66 -8.30 -10.95 9.45
N PRO A 67 -9.17 -10.20 10.16
CA PRO A 67 -9.13 -10.11 11.61
C PRO A 67 -9.81 -11.33 12.24
N TYR A 68 -9.08 -12.44 12.32
CA TYR A 68 -9.56 -13.67 12.95
C TYR A 68 -9.70 -13.48 14.46
N ALA A 69 -10.74 -14.10 15.03
CA ALA A 69 -10.89 -14.29 16.47
C ALA A 69 -11.50 -15.68 16.73
N LEU A 70 -11.27 -16.22 17.92
CA LEU A 70 -11.81 -17.51 18.32
C LEU A 70 -13.33 -17.41 18.50
N ARG A 71 -14.05 -18.51 18.23
CA ARG A 71 -15.48 -18.61 18.55
C ARG A 71 -15.75 -18.34 20.04
N ALA A 72 -14.83 -18.76 20.91
CA ALA A 72 -14.90 -18.51 22.34
C ALA A 72 -14.87 -17.01 22.68
N GLU A 73 -14.01 -16.23 22.01
CA GLU A 73 -13.91 -14.77 22.23
C GLU A 73 -15.19 -14.05 21.78
N PHE A 74 -15.77 -14.46 20.65
CA PHE A 74 -17.08 -13.96 20.24
C PHE A 74 -18.20 -14.38 21.19
N GLY A 75 -18.15 -15.60 21.70
CA GLY A 75 -19.09 -16.10 22.70
C GLY A 75 -19.04 -15.29 24.01
N GLU A 76 -17.83 -14.93 24.45
CA GLU A 76 -17.63 -14.06 25.61
C GLU A 76 -18.19 -12.65 25.36
N ALA A 77 -17.92 -12.05 24.19
CA ALA A 77 -18.49 -10.77 23.81
C ALA A 77 -20.03 -10.80 23.80
N ALA A 78 -20.63 -11.88 23.29
CA ALA A 78 -22.07 -12.07 23.28
C ALA A 78 -22.64 -12.21 24.70
N ALA A 79 -21.99 -12.99 25.58
CA ALA A 79 -22.39 -13.15 26.96
C ALA A 79 -22.35 -11.80 27.72
N ASN A 80 -21.30 -11.01 27.51
CA ASN A 80 -21.18 -9.68 28.12
C ASN A 80 -22.26 -8.72 27.63
N ALA A 81 -22.55 -8.70 26.34
CA ALA A 81 -23.63 -7.88 25.77
C ALA A 81 -25.02 -8.30 26.29
N LEU A 82 -25.21 -9.57 26.67
CA LEU A 82 -26.46 -10.06 27.25
C LEU A 82 -26.61 -9.68 28.74
N MET A 83 -25.51 -9.59 29.47
CA MET A 83 -25.51 -9.30 30.92
C MET A 83 -25.58 -7.80 31.25
N GLN A 84 -25.38 -6.92 30.27
CA GLN A 84 -25.31 -5.47 30.45
C GLN A 84 -26.53 -4.78 29.83
N ASP A 85 -26.96 -3.68 30.43
CA ASP A 85 -27.98 -2.80 29.85
C ASP A 85 -27.38 -1.86 28.79
N GLY A 86 -28.22 -1.28 27.92
CA GLY A 86 -27.82 -0.25 26.96
C GLY A 86 -27.43 -0.75 25.57
N HIS A 87 -27.62 -2.04 25.31
CA HIS A 87 -27.38 -2.66 24.01
C HIS A 87 -28.62 -2.69 23.10
N GLU A 88 -29.76 -2.17 23.56
CA GLU A 88 -30.98 -2.15 22.76
C GLU A 88 -30.82 -1.42 21.43
N ASN A 89 -31.28 -2.09 20.38
CA ASN A 89 -31.26 -1.65 18.98
C ASN A 89 -29.85 -1.32 18.48
N LYS A 90 -28.82 -1.95 19.07
CA LYS A 90 -27.42 -1.79 18.65
C LYS A 90 -27.00 -2.93 17.71
N ILE A 91 -26.09 -2.56 16.80
CA ILE A 91 -25.41 -3.48 15.91
C ILE A 91 -23.92 -3.32 16.16
N TYR A 92 -23.25 -4.42 16.48
CA TYR A 92 -21.81 -4.45 16.72
C TYR A 92 -21.14 -5.29 15.64
N SER A 93 -20.03 -4.79 15.10
CA SER A 93 -19.11 -5.59 14.29
C SER A 93 -17.99 -6.07 15.19
N LEU A 94 -17.99 -7.36 15.50
CA LEU A 94 -16.97 -7.98 16.33
C LEU A 94 -15.85 -8.49 15.42
N VAL A 95 -14.62 -8.06 15.70
CA VAL A 95 -13.43 -8.40 14.92
C VAL A 95 -12.28 -8.76 15.85
N GLY A 96 -11.34 -9.58 15.38
CA GLY A 96 -10.07 -9.78 16.06
C GLY A 96 -9.25 -8.48 16.16
N SER A 97 -8.41 -8.39 17.19
CA SER A 97 -7.54 -7.23 17.44
C SER A 97 -6.35 -7.12 16.48
N ARG A 98 -6.07 -8.18 15.72
CA ARG A 98 -5.00 -8.27 14.73
C ARG A 98 -5.55 -8.83 13.42
N THR A 99 -4.93 -8.43 12.31
CA THR A 99 -5.27 -8.94 10.98
C THR A 99 -4.14 -9.82 10.45
N TYR A 100 -4.48 -10.94 9.83
CA TYR A 100 -3.52 -11.88 9.25
C TYR A 100 -3.79 -12.07 7.76
N SER A 101 -2.75 -11.96 6.93
CA SER A 101 -2.74 -12.45 5.55
C SER A 101 -2.44 -13.95 5.50
N TYR A 102 -2.64 -14.57 4.34
CA TYR A 102 -2.22 -15.96 4.12
C TYR A 102 -0.69 -16.11 4.16
N GLN A 103 0.07 -15.06 3.83
CA GLN A 103 1.53 -15.03 4.04
C GLN A 103 1.86 -15.04 5.54
N ASP A 104 1.21 -14.19 6.34
CA ASP A 104 1.40 -14.16 7.79
C ASP A 104 1.10 -15.54 8.42
N ILE A 105 0.06 -16.22 7.92
CA ILE A 105 -0.29 -17.58 8.36
C ILE A 105 0.80 -18.59 7.97
N ALA A 106 1.32 -18.53 6.73
CA ALA A 106 2.40 -19.41 6.28
C ALA A 106 3.69 -19.20 7.10
N ASP A 107 4.02 -17.96 7.43
CA ASP A 107 5.17 -17.61 8.25
C ASP A 107 5.01 -18.15 9.69
N LEU A 108 3.83 -17.96 10.30
CA LEU A 108 3.51 -18.51 11.62
C LEU A 108 3.56 -20.05 11.65
N LEU A 109 3.01 -20.71 10.62
CA LEU A 109 3.10 -22.17 10.49
C LEU A 109 4.56 -22.61 10.33
N SER A 110 5.37 -21.84 9.62
CA SER A 110 6.79 -22.14 9.47
C SER A 110 7.54 -22.05 10.80
N GLU A 111 7.24 -21.02 11.58
CA GLU A 111 7.81 -20.83 12.90
C GLU A 111 7.43 -21.96 13.87
N ILE A 112 6.16 -22.36 13.89
CA ILE A 112 5.63 -23.40 14.79
C ILE A 112 6.15 -24.78 14.39
N SER A 113 6.10 -25.11 13.10
CA SER A 113 6.48 -26.44 12.59
C SER A 113 7.99 -26.63 12.44
N LYS A 114 8.77 -25.54 12.43
CA LYS A 114 10.19 -25.53 12.04
C LYS A 114 10.44 -26.06 10.62
N GLN A 115 9.41 -26.06 9.76
CA GLN A 115 9.49 -26.39 8.34
C GLN A 115 9.13 -25.17 7.51
N LYS A 116 9.76 -24.98 6.34
CA LYS A 116 9.40 -23.85 5.48
C LYS A 116 8.06 -24.12 4.80
N VAL A 117 7.05 -23.33 5.17
CA VAL A 117 5.72 -23.33 4.56
C VAL A 117 5.61 -22.12 3.65
N ASN A 118 5.39 -22.35 2.35
CA ASN A 118 5.24 -21.26 1.37
C ASN A 118 3.77 -20.94 1.15
N TYR A 119 3.46 -19.66 0.94
CA TYR A 119 2.19 -19.23 0.37
C TYR A 119 2.37 -18.93 -1.12
N GLN A 120 1.57 -19.59 -1.96
CA GLN A 120 1.42 -19.32 -3.38
C GLN A 120 0.07 -18.65 -3.63
N ASN A 121 0.11 -17.41 -4.10
CA ASN A 121 -1.09 -16.72 -4.58
C ASN A 121 -1.45 -17.21 -5.98
N LEU A 122 -2.57 -17.92 -6.11
CA LEU A 122 -3.11 -18.38 -7.40
C LEU A 122 -4.02 -17.30 -7.99
N ASP A 123 -4.17 -17.29 -9.32
CA ASP A 123 -5.29 -16.58 -9.93
C ASP A 123 -6.62 -17.32 -9.65
N ASP A 124 -7.73 -16.61 -9.87
CA ASP A 124 -9.08 -17.07 -9.55
C ASP A 124 -9.46 -18.39 -10.25
N ALA A 125 -9.10 -18.52 -11.53
CA ALA A 125 -9.43 -19.68 -12.34
C ALA A 125 -8.59 -20.89 -11.90
N SER A 126 -7.28 -20.71 -11.75
CA SER A 126 -6.38 -21.76 -11.26
C SER A 126 -6.77 -22.27 -9.87
N TYR A 127 -7.26 -21.40 -8.99
CA TYR A 127 -7.73 -21.82 -7.66
C TYR A 127 -9.01 -22.64 -7.74
N ARG A 128 -9.99 -22.25 -8.56
CA ARG A 128 -11.21 -23.04 -8.79
C ARG A 128 -10.88 -24.41 -9.38
N ASP A 129 -10.04 -24.45 -10.40
CA ASP A 129 -9.61 -25.70 -11.04
C ASP A 129 -8.90 -26.62 -10.04
N MET A 130 -8.04 -26.05 -9.18
CA MET A 130 -7.39 -26.81 -8.11
C MET A 130 -8.42 -27.42 -7.15
N LEU A 131 -9.39 -26.64 -6.66
CA LEU A 131 -10.43 -27.12 -5.75
C LEU A 131 -11.27 -28.25 -6.38
N HIS A 132 -11.58 -28.17 -7.67
CA HIS A 132 -12.25 -29.25 -8.39
C HIS A 132 -11.34 -30.47 -8.57
N SER A 133 -10.05 -30.28 -8.86
CA SER A 133 -9.09 -31.38 -9.09
C SER A 133 -8.88 -32.26 -7.87
N ILE A 134 -9.02 -31.69 -6.67
CA ILE A 134 -8.95 -32.44 -5.40
C ILE A 134 -10.30 -33.09 -5.02
N GLY A 135 -11.30 -33.02 -5.90
CA GLY A 135 -12.57 -33.74 -5.76
C GLY A 135 -13.58 -33.08 -4.83
N LEU A 136 -13.45 -31.79 -4.53
CA LEU A 136 -14.45 -31.09 -3.72
C LEU A 136 -15.78 -30.93 -4.48
N PRO A 137 -16.93 -31.15 -3.82
CA PRO A 137 -18.24 -30.89 -4.43
C PRO A 137 -18.41 -29.42 -4.82
N ASP A 138 -19.16 -29.14 -5.90
CA ASP A 138 -19.35 -27.78 -6.44
C ASP A 138 -19.80 -26.75 -5.40
N PHE A 139 -20.67 -27.14 -4.47
CA PHE A 139 -21.10 -26.25 -3.39
C PHE A 139 -19.95 -25.87 -2.44
N ILE A 140 -19.06 -26.82 -2.13
CA ILE A 140 -17.88 -26.56 -1.30
C ILE A 140 -16.86 -25.74 -2.08
N VAL A 141 -16.70 -25.99 -3.38
CA VAL A 141 -15.90 -25.13 -4.26
C VAL A 141 -16.43 -23.71 -4.24
N TYR A 142 -17.73 -23.50 -4.48
CA TYR A 142 -18.38 -22.19 -4.41
C TYR A 142 -18.14 -21.48 -3.08
N LEU A 143 -18.37 -22.17 -1.96
CA LEU A 143 -18.19 -21.60 -0.63
C LEU A 143 -16.74 -21.20 -0.35
N THR A 144 -15.80 -22.12 -0.58
CA THR A 144 -14.38 -21.90 -0.29
C THR A 144 -13.79 -20.86 -1.24
N HIS A 145 -14.04 -21.00 -2.54
CA HIS A 145 -13.65 -20.03 -3.57
C HIS A 145 -14.17 -18.63 -3.23
N GLY A 146 -15.48 -18.50 -3.02
CA GLY A 146 -16.09 -17.21 -2.78
C GLY A 146 -15.64 -16.57 -1.46
N THR A 147 -15.40 -17.39 -0.41
CA THR A 147 -14.85 -16.89 0.85
C THR A 147 -13.44 -16.33 0.68
N VAL A 148 -12.57 -17.03 -0.06
CA VAL A 148 -11.21 -16.57 -0.35
C VAL A 148 -11.22 -15.34 -1.27
N ALA A 149 -12.14 -15.29 -2.24
CA ALA A 149 -12.35 -14.14 -3.10
C ALA A 149 -12.82 -12.90 -2.30
N ASP A 150 -13.66 -13.08 -1.28
CA ASP A 150 -14.08 -11.99 -0.38
C ASP A 150 -12.93 -11.53 0.56
N VAL A 151 -11.93 -12.39 0.81
CA VAL A 151 -10.70 -12.01 1.50
C VAL A 151 -9.75 -11.26 0.58
N MET A 152 -9.70 -11.65 -0.69
CA MET A 152 -8.94 -10.93 -1.70
C MET A 152 -9.44 -9.49 -1.71
N GLN A 153 -8.56 -8.54 -1.38
CA GLN A 153 -8.86 -7.14 -1.68
C GLN A 153 -8.71 -7.00 -3.20
N PRO A 154 -9.80 -6.86 -3.96
CA PRO A 154 -9.67 -6.67 -5.38
C PRO A 154 -8.90 -5.37 -5.59
N SER A 155 -8.01 -5.36 -6.59
CA SER A 155 -7.17 -4.20 -6.90
C SER A 155 -8.00 -2.92 -6.88
N LYS A 156 -7.61 -1.96 -6.03
CA LYS A 156 -8.18 -0.62 -6.09
C LYS A 156 -7.85 0.09 -7.40
N TRP A 157 -6.95 -0.46 -8.22
CA TRP A 157 -6.56 0.05 -9.52
C TRP A 157 -7.30 -0.65 -10.66
N THR A 158 -7.62 0.07 -11.72
CA THR A 158 -8.24 -0.48 -12.94
C THR A 158 -7.30 -1.37 -13.75
N GLY A 159 -5.98 -1.24 -13.55
CA GLY A 159 -4.95 -1.88 -14.38
C GLY A 159 -4.70 -1.16 -15.70
N GLU A 160 -5.40 -0.05 -15.96
CA GLU A 160 -5.21 0.79 -17.14
C GLU A 160 -3.79 1.37 -17.19
N LYS A 161 -3.21 1.37 -18.40
CA LYS A 161 -1.95 2.09 -18.68
C LYS A 161 -2.27 3.55 -18.96
N LEU A 162 -1.66 4.44 -18.18
CA LEU A 162 -1.77 5.88 -18.34
C LEU A 162 -1.16 6.34 -19.65
N ASP A 163 -1.68 7.44 -20.21
CA ASP A 163 -1.03 8.15 -21.31
C ASP A 163 0.35 8.64 -20.84
N GLN A 164 1.36 8.41 -21.68
CA GLN A 164 2.72 8.83 -21.37
C GLN A 164 2.84 10.35 -21.29
N ALA A 165 2.04 11.10 -22.06
CA ALA A 165 2.03 12.56 -21.99
C ALA A 165 1.62 13.08 -20.60
N ASP A 166 0.64 12.44 -19.96
CA ASP A 166 0.22 12.81 -18.61
C ASP A 166 1.32 12.49 -17.58
N VAL A 167 1.97 11.33 -17.72
CA VAL A 167 3.10 10.95 -16.84
C VAL A 167 4.27 11.91 -17.00
N ASP A 168 4.57 12.33 -18.23
CA ASP A 168 5.63 13.28 -18.52
C ASP A 168 5.31 14.67 -17.92
N LEU A 169 4.05 15.11 -17.93
CA LEU A 169 3.63 16.33 -17.24
C LEU A 169 3.83 16.25 -15.72
N ILE A 170 3.53 15.10 -15.11
CA ILE A 170 3.77 14.87 -13.67
C ILE A 170 5.27 14.92 -13.36
N LEU A 171 6.10 14.27 -14.18
CA LEU A 171 7.55 14.28 -14.04
C LEU A 171 8.13 15.69 -14.25
N GLU A 172 7.60 16.44 -15.20
CA GLU A 172 8.02 17.82 -15.47
C GLU A 172 7.64 18.76 -14.31
N ALA A 173 6.43 18.63 -13.77
CA ALA A 173 6.03 19.37 -12.57
C ALA A 173 6.98 19.05 -11.40
N ALA A 174 7.31 17.77 -11.21
CA ALA A 174 8.30 17.36 -10.22
C ALA A 174 9.67 17.98 -10.50
N ARG A 175 10.14 18.05 -11.76
CA ARG A 175 11.43 18.65 -12.15
C ARG A 175 11.49 20.15 -11.91
N LEU A 176 10.37 20.85 -12.07
CA LEU A 176 10.26 22.30 -11.86
C LEU A 176 10.13 22.70 -10.38
N ALA A 177 10.04 21.72 -9.48
CA ALA A 177 9.95 22.00 -8.05
C ALA A 177 11.18 22.76 -7.53
N PRO A 178 11.00 23.73 -6.62
CA PRO A 178 12.12 24.47 -6.06
C PRO A 178 12.99 23.57 -5.17
N THR A 179 14.30 23.80 -5.19
CA THR A 179 15.25 23.12 -4.30
C THR A 179 16.20 24.10 -3.65
N SER A 180 16.69 23.78 -2.46
CA SER A 180 17.76 24.51 -1.78
C SER A 180 18.92 24.84 -2.73
N ALA A 181 19.31 26.12 -2.78
CA ALA A 181 20.37 26.67 -3.63
C ALA A 181 20.28 26.32 -5.13
N GLY A 182 19.11 25.90 -5.62
CA GLY A 182 18.92 25.46 -7.00
C GLY A 182 19.69 24.19 -7.39
N LEU A 183 20.18 23.41 -6.40
CA LEU A 183 21.08 22.28 -6.66
C LEU A 183 20.40 21.10 -7.38
N GLN A 184 19.07 20.98 -7.26
CA GLN A 184 18.30 19.87 -7.82
C GLN A 184 18.93 18.50 -7.53
N PRO A 185 19.17 18.14 -6.25
CA PRO A 185 19.99 16.98 -5.88
C PRO A 185 19.21 15.66 -5.84
N TYR A 186 18.25 15.50 -6.75
CA TYR A 186 17.40 14.31 -6.83
C TYR A 186 17.14 13.92 -8.28
N HIS A 187 16.77 12.67 -8.47
CA HIS A 187 16.46 12.07 -9.76
C HIS A 187 15.25 11.16 -9.61
N ILE A 188 14.41 11.06 -10.64
CA ILE A 188 13.21 10.22 -10.62
C ILE A 188 13.38 9.10 -11.64
N ILE A 189 13.27 7.85 -11.19
CA ILE A 189 13.24 6.68 -12.07
C ILE A 189 11.77 6.35 -12.33
N SER A 190 11.33 6.47 -13.59
CA SER A 190 9.96 6.13 -14.02
C SER A 190 9.92 4.70 -14.56
N ILE A 191 9.18 3.82 -13.90
CA ILE A 191 9.13 2.39 -14.20
C ILE A 191 7.73 1.98 -14.64
N SER A 192 7.57 1.65 -15.93
CA SER A 192 6.33 1.06 -16.49
C SER A 192 6.45 -0.44 -16.80
N ASN A 193 7.69 -0.97 -16.78
CA ASN A 193 8.02 -2.36 -17.08
C ASN A 193 7.46 -3.30 -16.00
N GLN A 194 6.58 -4.24 -16.42
CA GLN A 194 5.89 -5.12 -15.48
C GLN A 194 6.84 -6.10 -14.77
N ALA A 195 7.76 -6.72 -15.49
CA ALA A 195 8.71 -7.68 -14.92
C ALA A 195 9.61 -7.03 -13.85
N LEU A 196 10.05 -5.79 -14.08
CA LEU A 196 10.82 -5.05 -13.08
C LEU A 196 9.97 -4.70 -11.84
N LYS A 197 8.70 -4.31 -12.01
CA LYS A 197 7.80 -4.08 -10.86
C LYS A 197 7.56 -5.36 -10.05
N GLU A 198 7.49 -6.52 -10.71
CA GLU A 198 7.39 -7.82 -10.03
C GLU A 198 8.65 -8.15 -9.24
N GLN A 199 9.84 -7.82 -9.77
CA GLN A 199 11.11 -7.96 -9.03
C GLN A 199 11.22 -6.99 -7.85
N ILE A 200 10.66 -5.78 -7.96
CA ILE A 200 10.62 -4.78 -6.87
C ILE A 200 9.63 -5.17 -5.76
N SER A 201 8.54 -5.87 -6.09
CA SER A 201 7.45 -6.18 -5.16
C SER A 201 7.94 -6.79 -3.83
N PRO A 202 8.83 -7.80 -3.79
CA PRO A 202 9.34 -8.37 -2.54
C PRO A 202 10.04 -7.36 -1.63
N VAL A 203 10.91 -6.50 -2.18
CA VAL A 203 11.62 -5.46 -1.41
C VAL A 203 10.72 -4.28 -1.04
N ALA A 204 9.55 -4.16 -1.69
CA ALA A 204 8.51 -3.19 -1.37
C ALA A 204 7.35 -3.79 -0.55
N LEU A 205 7.64 -4.78 0.30
CA LEU A 205 6.69 -5.43 1.21
C LEU A 205 5.47 -6.05 0.52
N ASN A 206 5.62 -6.48 -0.72
CA ASN A 206 4.57 -7.04 -1.57
C ASN A 206 3.31 -6.17 -1.66
N GLN A 207 3.49 -4.85 -1.58
CA GLN A 207 2.38 -3.93 -1.69
C GLN A 207 1.76 -4.01 -3.10
N PRO A 208 0.44 -4.23 -3.22
CA PRO A 208 -0.19 -4.48 -4.52
C PRO A 208 -0.09 -3.29 -5.48
N GLN A 209 0.00 -2.06 -4.97
CA GLN A 209 0.16 -0.85 -5.80
C GLN A 209 1.47 -0.82 -6.60
N ILE A 210 2.49 -1.57 -6.19
CA ILE A 210 3.74 -1.71 -6.96
C ILE A 210 3.44 -2.38 -8.30
N THR A 211 2.87 -3.57 -8.29
CA THR A 211 2.63 -4.35 -9.52
C THR A 211 1.39 -3.89 -10.27
N GLN A 212 0.37 -3.37 -9.59
CA GLN A 212 -0.92 -2.98 -10.17
C GLN A 212 -0.97 -1.55 -10.73
N SER A 213 -0.01 -0.69 -10.39
CA SER A 213 0.08 0.66 -10.95
C SER A 213 0.45 0.65 -12.43
N SER A 214 0.07 1.71 -13.15
CA SER A 214 0.56 1.93 -14.52
C SER A 214 2.06 2.16 -14.52
N HIS A 215 2.50 3.11 -13.69
CA HIS A 215 3.88 3.52 -13.50
C HIS A 215 4.22 3.58 -12.02
N LEU A 216 5.43 3.15 -11.68
CA LEU A 216 6.04 3.35 -10.39
C LEU A 216 7.15 4.39 -10.53
N LEU A 217 7.02 5.52 -9.86
CA LEU A 217 8.09 6.51 -9.78
C LEU A 217 8.92 6.28 -8.53
N VAL A 218 10.23 6.12 -8.69
CA VAL A 218 11.19 6.05 -7.58
C VAL A 218 11.88 7.40 -7.46
N PHE A 219 11.57 8.15 -6.42
CA PHE A 219 12.29 9.37 -6.10
C PHE A 219 13.59 8.97 -5.40
N THR A 220 14.70 9.40 -5.97
CA THR A 220 16.05 9.14 -5.47
C THR A 220 16.75 10.45 -5.18
N ALA A 221 17.63 10.51 -4.19
CA ALA A 221 18.43 11.68 -3.88
C ALA A 221 19.92 11.36 -3.96
N TRP A 222 20.76 12.37 -4.18
CA TRP A 222 22.21 12.19 -4.06
C TRP A 222 22.55 11.66 -2.67
N ASP A 223 23.41 10.65 -2.61
CA ASP A 223 23.84 10.02 -1.35
C ASP A 223 24.73 10.91 -0.48
N SER A 224 25.30 11.95 -1.07
CA SER A 224 26.15 12.99 -0.50
C SER A 224 26.12 14.23 -1.41
N ILE A 225 26.78 15.32 -1.01
CA ILE A 225 26.91 16.55 -1.81
C ILE A 225 28.40 16.81 -2.04
N PRO A 226 29.04 16.10 -2.99
CA PRO A 226 30.43 16.37 -3.33
C PRO A 226 30.59 17.71 -4.04
N ASP A 227 31.74 18.35 -3.84
CA ASP A 227 32.07 19.67 -4.40
C ASP A 227 31.90 19.71 -5.93
N GLU A 228 32.25 18.62 -6.61
CA GLU A 228 32.16 18.49 -8.06
C GLU A 228 30.71 18.60 -8.55
N ARG A 229 29.74 18.04 -7.80
CA ARG A 229 28.32 18.13 -8.17
C ARG A 229 27.76 19.54 -7.99
N ILE A 230 28.30 20.32 -7.03
CA ILE A 230 27.98 21.75 -6.88
C ILE A 230 28.51 22.50 -8.10
N ASP A 231 29.77 22.27 -8.46
CA ASP A 231 30.41 22.89 -9.62
C ASP A 231 29.64 22.59 -10.91
N GLU A 232 29.37 21.31 -11.19
CA GLU A 232 28.64 20.87 -12.39
C GLU A 232 27.27 21.54 -12.52
N ARG A 233 26.52 21.66 -11.41
CA ARG A 233 25.20 22.27 -11.44
C ARG A 233 25.27 23.77 -11.71
N TYR A 234 26.16 24.49 -11.04
CA TYR A 234 26.31 25.93 -11.23
C TYR A 234 26.92 26.28 -12.60
N ASN A 235 27.85 25.46 -13.10
CA ASN A 235 28.39 25.60 -14.45
C ASN A 235 27.31 25.40 -15.51
N SER A 236 26.46 24.39 -15.33
CA SER A 236 25.31 24.14 -16.21
C SER A 236 24.32 25.32 -16.17
N MET A 237 24.03 25.85 -14.97
CA MET A 237 23.17 27.02 -14.79
C MET A 237 23.74 28.28 -15.47
N ASN A 238 25.03 28.56 -15.30
CA ASN A 238 25.68 29.72 -15.93
C ASN A 238 25.70 29.58 -17.45
N THR A 239 25.99 28.37 -17.96
CA THR A 239 25.95 28.05 -19.40
C THR A 239 24.56 28.33 -19.98
N GLU A 240 23.50 27.81 -19.34
CA GLU A 240 22.11 28.02 -19.77
C GLU A 240 21.71 29.52 -19.77
N ARG A 241 22.25 30.28 -18.81
CA ARG A 241 22.03 31.73 -18.69
C ARG A 241 22.94 32.58 -19.57
N ASN A 242 23.81 31.96 -20.38
CA ASN A 242 24.84 32.63 -21.16
C ASN A 242 25.77 33.53 -20.32
N LEU A 243 26.12 33.07 -19.11
CA LEU A 243 27.00 33.77 -18.18
C LEU A 243 28.39 33.11 -18.16
N PRO A 244 29.47 33.89 -17.94
CA PRO A 244 30.79 33.33 -17.61
C PRO A 244 30.72 32.36 -16.43
N LEU A 245 31.49 31.26 -16.47
CA LEU A 245 31.45 30.23 -15.42
C LEU A 245 31.87 30.76 -14.04
N ASP A 246 32.71 31.79 -14.01
CA ASP A 246 33.19 32.44 -12.78
C ASP A 246 32.14 33.35 -12.11
N THR A 247 31.04 33.67 -12.79
CA THR A 247 29.97 34.56 -12.30
C THR A 247 29.43 34.16 -10.92
N THR A 248 29.44 32.87 -10.60
CA THR A 248 28.88 32.33 -9.34
C THR A 248 29.93 31.72 -8.41
N MET A 249 31.21 31.98 -8.63
CA MET A 249 32.31 31.35 -7.86
C MET A 249 32.17 31.55 -6.36
N ASP A 250 31.85 32.77 -5.89
CA ASP A 250 31.69 33.04 -4.46
C ASP A 250 30.53 32.25 -3.84
N VAL A 251 29.42 32.10 -4.58
CA VAL A 251 28.27 31.31 -4.13
C VAL A 251 28.64 29.84 -4.03
N VAL A 252 29.30 29.31 -5.07
CA VAL A 252 29.78 27.93 -5.10
C VAL A 252 30.73 27.65 -3.93
N GLN A 253 31.72 28.51 -3.69
CA GLN A 253 32.67 28.35 -2.60
C GLN A 253 31.98 28.38 -1.23
N ASN A 254 30.99 29.26 -1.03
CA ASN A 254 30.22 29.30 0.21
C ASN A 254 29.39 28.03 0.43
N LEU A 255 28.80 27.46 -0.62
CA LEU A 255 28.06 26.19 -0.52
C LEU A 255 28.99 25.02 -0.19
N LYS A 256 30.16 24.95 -0.82
CA LYS A 256 31.20 23.94 -0.50
C LYS A 256 31.60 24.02 0.97
N ASN A 257 31.91 25.24 1.45
CA ASN A 257 32.25 25.46 2.85
C ASN A 257 31.12 25.06 3.81
N LEU A 258 29.86 25.33 3.45
CA LEU A 258 28.69 24.95 4.24
C LEU A 258 28.56 23.42 4.33
N PHE A 259 28.56 22.72 3.21
CA PHE A 259 28.33 21.28 3.18
C PHE A 259 29.54 20.47 3.67
N ALA A 260 30.76 21.02 3.59
CA ALA A 260 31.94 20.46 4.24
C ALA A 260 31.80 20.39 5.78
N GLY A 261 30.97 21.25 6.36
CA GLY A 261 30.64 21.20 7.79
C GLY A 261 29.61 20.12 8.17
N PHE A 262 29.00 19.44 7.19
CA PHE A 262 27.98 18.41 7.41
C PHE A 262 28.60 17.02 7.30
N THR A 263 28.12 16.07 8.08
CA THR A 263 28.41 14.65 7.83
C THR A 263 27.75 14.19 6.53
N GLU A 264 28.24 13.11 5.91
CA GLU A 264 27.60 12.52 4.72
C GLU A 264 26.12 12.18 4.97
N GLU A 265 25.79 11.71 6.17
CA GLU A 265 24.40 11.45 6.57
C GLU A 265 23.57 12.73 6.56
N GLN A 266 24.09 13.83 7.11
CA GLN A 266 23.41 15.13 7.10
C GLN A 266 23.25 15.69 5.68
N GLN A 267 24.26 15.50 4.82
CA GLN A 267 24.18 15.86 3.41
C GLN A 267 23.08 15.06 2.71
N TYR A 268 23.04 13.74 2.89
CA TYR A 268 21.97 12.89 2.36
C TYR A 268 20.58 13.31 2.86
N HIS A 269 20.43 13.56 4.16
CA HIS A 269 19.15 14.05 4.71
C HIS A 269 18.75 15.39 4.08
N HIS A 270 19.72 16.26 3.77
CA HIS A 270 19.46 17.51 3.07
C HIS A 270 18.94 17.25 1.65
N THR A 271 19.57 16.37 0.87
CA THR A 271 19.16 16.07 -0.52
C THR A 271 17.82 15.33 -0.57
N ALA A 272 17.59 14.38 0.33
CA ALA A 272 16.33 13.64 0.45
C ALA A 272 15.12 14.53 0.76
N LYS A 273 15.32 15.61 1.55
CA LYS A 273 14.27 16.63 1.74
C LYS A 273 13.91 17.35 0.45
N GLN A 274 14.86 17.57 -0.46
CA GLN A 274 14.58 18.20 -1.75
C GLN A 274 13.76 17.28 -2.66
N ALA A 275 14.07 15.96 -2.64
CA ALA A 275 13.27 14.96 -3.34
C ALA A 275 11.80 14.95 -2.86
N HIS A 276 11.56 15.13 -1.56
CA HIS A 276 10.20 15.23 -1.00
C HIS A 276 9.43 16.48 -1.45
N ILE A 277 10.11 17.59 -1.75
CA ILE A 277 9.47 18.78 -2.32
C ILE A 277 8.97 18.44 -3.74
N GLY A 278 9.85 17.87 -4.59
CA GLY A 278 9.47 17.41 -5.92
C GLY A 278 8.35 16.37 -5.90
N PHE A 279 8.39 15.46 -4.93
CA PHE A 279 7.36 14.46 -4.68
C PHE A 279 5.99 15.08 -4.35
N GLY A 280 5.95 16.09 -3.48
CA GLY A 280 4.73 16.83 -3.17
C GLY A 280 4.13 17.52 -4.39
N VAL A 281 4.97 18.12 -5.23
CA VAL A 281 4.54 18.75 -6.50
C VAL A 281 4.01 17.69 -7.49
N ALA A 282 4.66 16.54 -7.59
CA ALA A 282 4.21 15.43 -8.43
C ALA A 282 2.81 14.92 -8.04
N ILE A 283 2.53 14.79 -6.73
CA ILE A 283 1.21 14.39 -6.24
C ILE A 283 0.14 15.42 -6.61
N ALA A 284 0.46 16.71 -6.47
CA ALA A 284 -0.46 17.78 -6.83
C ALA A 284 -0.77 17.76 -8.34
N ALA A 285 0.26 17.61 -9.19
CA ALA A 285 0.11 17.50 -10.64
C ALA A 285 -0.71 16.27 -11.05
N ALA A 286 -0.46 15.12 -10.42
CA ALA A 286 -1.26 13.92 -10.67
C ALA A 286 -2.74 14.16 -10.35
N ALA A 287 -3.04 14.80 -9.22
CA ALA A 287 -4.41 15.14 -8.84
C ALA A 287 -5.08 16.11 -9.82
N GLU A 288 -4.35 17.10 -10.34
CA GLU A 288 -4.84 18.05 -11.35
C GLU A 288 -5.24 17.35 -12.66
N LEU A 289 -4.48 16.32 -13.06
CA LEU A 289 -4.76 15.47 -14.22
C LEU A 289 -5.81 14.37 -13.95
N GLY A 290 -6.37 14.33 -12.73
CA GLY A 290 -7.29 13.29 -12.27
C GLY A 290 -6.65 11.90 -12.15
N ILE A 291 -5.31 11.82 -12.15
CA ILE A 291 -4.54 10.59 -11.99
C ILE A 291 -4.40 10.29 -10.51
N ASP A 292 -4.66 9.04 -10.15
CA ASP A 292 -4.53 8.58 -8.79
C ASP A 292 -3.09 8.25 -8.47
N ALA A 293 -2.65 8.71 -7.31
CA ALA A 293 -1.29 8.53 -6.83
C ALA A 293 -1.28 7.93 -5.41
N THR A 294 -0.46 6.92 -5.17
CA THR A 294 -0.23 6.36 -3.83
C THR A 294 1.24 6.56 -3.42
N PRO A 295 1.50 7.39 -2.40
CA PRO A 295 2.78 7.47 -1.69
C PRO A 295 3.18 6.18 -0.98
N MET A 296 4.47 5.81 -1.02
CA MET A 296 5.03 4.74 -0.17
C MET A 296 6.45 5.05 0.34
N GLU A 297 6.63 4.95 1.65
CA GLU A 297 7.96 4.84 2.30
C GLU A 297 8.24 3.43 2.86
N GLY A 298 7.22 2.56 2.93
CA GLY A 298 7.34 1.21 3.46
C GLY A 298 7.98 0.26 2.47
N PHE A 299 9.30 0.33 2.32
CA PHE A 299 10.09 -0.59 1.50
C PHE A 299 11.52 -0.71 2.06
N ASP A 300 12.20 -1.79 1.72
CA ASP A 300 13.62 -1.97 1.99
C ASP A 300 14.44 -1.09 1.03
N LYS A 301 15.01 0.00 1.58
CA LYS A 301 15.81 0.97 0.82
C LYS A 301 17.09 0.35 0.29
N GLU A 302 17.79 -0.45 1.09
CA GLU A 302 19.06 -1.06 0.67
C GLU A 302 18.82 -2.08 -0.43
N GLY A 303 17.80 -2.94 -0.27
CA GLY A 303 17.40 -3.91 -1.29
C GLY A 303 16.96 -3.26 -2.60
N LEU A 304 16.21 -2.16 -2.55
CA LEU A 304 15.82 -1.42 -3.76
C LEU A 304 17.00 -0.71 -4.42
N ASP A 305 17.89 -0.11 -3.62
CA ASP A 305 19.10 0.57 -4.10
C ASP A 305 20.04 -0.40 -4.82
N GLU A 306 20.21 -1.61 -4.30
CA GLU A 306 20.98 -2.69 -4.94
C GLU A 306 20.31 -3.13 -6.25
N LEU A 307 19.00 -3.39 -6.22
CA LEU A 307 18.24 -3.84 -7.39
C LEU A 307 18.31 -2.86 -8.57
N LEU A 308 18.29 -1.54 -8.28
CA LEU A 308 18.35 -0.48 -9.28
C LEU A 308 19.77 0.07 -9.54
N GLY A 309 20.79 -0.46 -8.88
CA GLY A 309 22.19 -0.03 -9.03
C GLY A 309 22.40 1.45 -8.66
N LEU A 310 21.74 1.94 -7.60
CA LEU A 310 21.73 3.37 -7.25
C LEU A 310 23.05 3.85 -6.64
N LYS A 311 23.73 2.97 -5.90
CA LYS A 311 25.01 3.29 -5.26
C LYS A 311 26.09 3.71 -6.26
N GLU A 312 26.18 3.01 -7.40
CA GLU A 312 27.13 3.34 -8.48
C GLU A 312 26.82 4.70 -9.14
N LYS A 313 25.58 5.19 -9.00
CA LYS A 313 25.13 6.48 -9.49
C LYS A 313 25.27 7.59 -8.43
N GLY A 314 25.76 7.26 -7.23
CA GLY A 314 25.76 8.17 -6.08
C GLY A 314 24.35 8.63 -5.71
N LEU A 315 23.41 7.69 -5.69
CA LEU A 315 21.99 7.89 -5.40
C LEU A 315 21.52 6.92 -4.32
N LYS A 316 20.49 7.33 -3.57
CA LYS A 316 19.72 6.49 -2.65
C LYS A 316 18.23 6.68 -2.90
N SER A 317 17.44 5.62 -2.80
CA SER A 317 15.99 5.68 -2.86
C SER A 317 15.41 6.39 -1.63
N VAL A 318 14.42 7.26 -1.87
CA VAL A 318 13.81 8.12 -0.84
C VAL A 318 12.36 7.73 -0.60
N VAL A 319 11.53 7.80 -1.65
CA VAL A 319 10.09 7.57 -1.58
C VAL A 319 9.58 7.08 -2.94
N LEU A 320 8.53 6.25 -2.93
CA LEU A 320 7.89 5.74 -4.15
C LEU A 320 6.54 6.42 -4.38
N LEU A 321 6.16 6.56 -5.66
CA LEU A 321 4.84 7.01 -6.07
C LEU A 321 4.27 6.05 -7.13
N ALA A 322 3.24 5.30 -6.75
CA ALA A 322 2.46 4.51 -7.70
C ALA A 322 1.42 5.38 -8.38
N LEU A 323 1.41 5.41 -9.72
CA LEU A 323 0.46 6.16 -10.54
C LEU A 323 -0.49 5.22 -11.31
N GLY A 324 -1.76 5.59 -11.40
CA GLY A 324 -2.76 4.85 -12.18
C GLY A 324 -4.15 5.46 -12.07
N ARG A 325 -5.17 4.70 -12.47
CA ARG A 325 -6.58 5.06 -12.23
C ARG A 325 -7.16 4.09 -11.21
N ARG A 326 -7.86 4.62 -10.21
CA ARG A 326 -8.57 3.79 -9.23
C ARG A 326 -9.88 3.26 -9.83
N ASN A 327 -10.32 2.11 -9.35
CA ASN A 327 -11.67 1.61 -9.53
C ASN A 327 -12.52 2.10 -8.34
N PRO A 328 -13.47 3.04 -8.53
CA PRO A 328 -14.26 3.62 -7.45
C PRO A 328 -15.10 2.59 -6.67
N GLU A 329 -15.53 1.52 -7.32
CA GLU A 329 -16.34 0.47 -6.71
C GLU A 329 -15.51 -0.46 -5.80
N LYS A 330 -14.19 -0.51 -6.02
CA LYS A 330 -13.26 -1.41 -5.32
C LYS A 330 -12.36 -0.68 -4.32
N ASP A 331 -12.30 0.65 -4.37
CA ASP A 331 -11.55 1.47 -3.41
C ASP A 331 -12.42 1.89 -2.23
N TRP A 332 -12.51 1.03 -1.21
CA TRP A 332 -13.28 1.31 0.00
C TRP A 332 -12.84 2.58 0.75
N LEU A 333 -11.60 3.05 0.54
CA LEU A 333 -11.10 4.29 1.14
C LEU A 333 -11.68 5.54 0.46
N LEU A 334 -12.14 5.44 -0.79
CA LEU A 334 -12.60 6.58 -1.57
C LEU A 334 -13.81 7.29 -0.94
N GLY A 335 -14.75 6.51 -0.39
CA GLY A 335 -15.96 7.04 0.24
C GLY A 335 -15.74 7.58 1.66
N LEU A 336 -14.56 7.37 2.26
CA LEU A 336 -14.28 7.83 3.61
C LEU A 336 -13.99 9.33 3.63
N LYS A 337 -14.54 10.02 4.63
CA LYS A 337 -14.23 11.42 4.87
C LYS A 337 -12.74 11.57 5.17
N LYS A 338 -12.02 12.38 4.38
CA LYS A 338 -10.60 12.67 4.63
C LYS A 338 -10.45 13.30 6.02
N PHE A 339 -9.62 12.69 6.84
CA PHE A 339 -9.23 13.22 8.13
C PHE A 339 -7.94 14.05 7.99
N ARG A 340 -7.91 15.21 8.64
CA ARG A 340 -6.75 16.05 8.88
C ARG A 340 -6.89 16.61 10.30
N ILE A 341 -5.78 16.79 11.00
CA ILE A 341 -5.77 17.53 12.26
C ILE A 341 -6.31 18.96 12.04
N SER A 342 -6.80 19.58 13.12
CA SER A 342 -7.38 20.93 13.03
C SER A 342 -6.32 21.97 12.62
N ARG A 343 -6.75 23.09 12.02
CA ARG A 343 -5.82 24.20 11.71
C ARG A 343 -5.15 24.71 12.98
N ASP A 344 -5.89 24.80 14.08
CA ASP A 344 -5.40 25.32 15.35
C ASP A 344 -4.30 24.43 15.96
N GLU A 345 -4.32 23.14 15.68
CA GLU A 345 -3.23 22.22 16.03
C GLU A 345 -2.05 22.33 15.03
N PHE A 346 -2.33 22.60 13.76
CA PHE A 346 -1.33 22.63 12.70
C PHE A 346 -0.58 23.97 12.56
N VAL A 347 -1.21 25.10 12.88
CA VAL A 347 -0.70 26.46 12.62
C VAL A 347 -0.72 27.28 13.90
N THR A 348 0.46 27.79 14.29
CA THR A 348 0.60 28.83 15.32
C THR A 348 0.83 30.18 14.63
N ASP A 349 -0.17 31.07 14.70
CA ASP A 349 -0.03 32.44 14.20
C ASP A 349 0.73 33.31 15.23
N ILE A 350 1.89 33.85 14.85
CA ILE A 350 2.70 34.78 15.66
C ILE A 350 2.61 36.16 14.98
N HIS A 351 2.09 37.15 15.70
CA HIS A 351 1.88 38.52 15.21
C HIS A 351 2.95 39.50 15.68
#